data_AF-A0A1N6TZG2-F1
#
_entry.id   AF-A0A1N6TZG2-F1
#
_cell.length_a   1.000
_cell.length_b   1.000
_cell.length_c   1.000
_cell.angle_alpha   90.00
_cell.angle_beta   90.00
_cell.angle_gamma   90.00
#
_symmetry.space_group_name_H-M   'P 1'
#
loop_
_entity.id
_entity.type
_entity.pdbx_description
1 polymer ?
#
loop_
_entity_poly.entity_id
_entity_poly.type
_entity_poly.pdbx_seq_one_letter_code
_entity_poly.pdbx_strand_id
1 'polypeptide(L)'
;MWPFGPRRRPRFRRIDDRFSATGQIRPEDLPAVAEAGFRVLVCIRRDGEDRGQPQFAAIAAEARRHGLTARHLPSSVPPTPGQLAALRRILAEADGPVLGWCRSGARVRAMYALACRGPVSGRA
;
A
#
# COMPACT_ATOMS: atom_id res chain seq x y z
N MET A 1 25.94 -4.19 0.50
CA MET A 1 25.45 -4.96 1.66
C MET A 1 24.22 -4.26 2.24
N TRP A 2 23.11 -4.99 2.41
CA TRP A 2 21.83 -4.47 2.91
C TRP A 2 21.71 -4.80 4.42
N PRO A 3 21.48 -3.87 5.36
CA PRO A 3 21.83 -4.10 6.76
C PRO A 3 20.78 -4.86 7.60
N PHE A 4 19.84 -5.58 7.00
CA PHE A 4 18.74 -6.21 7.73
C PHE A 4 18.53 -7.68 7.34
N GLY A 5 19.33 -8.58 7.92
CA GLY A 5 19.06 -10.02 8.17
C GLY A 5 18.45 -10.92 7.06
N PRO A 6 18.23 -12.21 7.34
CA PRO A 6 17.46 -13.07 6.45
C PRO A 6 16.02 -12.55 6.35
N ARG A 7 15.53 -12.34 5.13
CA ARG A 7 14.21 -11.74 4.90
C ARG A 7 13.09 -12.67 5.35
N ARG A 8 12.22 -12.18 6.24
CA ARG A 8 10.96 -12.83 6.59
C ARG A 8 9.89 -12.47 5.56
N ARG A 9 9.04 -13.43 5.20
CA ARG A 9 7.87 -13.21 4.33
C ARG A 9 7.04 -12.01 4.82
N PRO A 10 6.42 -11.23 3.91
CA PRO A 10 5.60 -10.09 4.30
C PRO A 10 4.46 -10.56 5.20
N ARG A 11 4.27 -9.86 6.33
CA ARG A 11 3.11 -10.08 7.20
C ARG A 11 1.99 -9.14 6.75
N PHE A 12 0.87 -9.72 6.31
CA PHE A 12 -0.33 -8.97 5.98
C PHE A 12 -1.16 -8.79 7.24
N ARG A 13 -1.41 -7.54 7.63
CA ARG A 13 -2.32 -7.22 8.72
C ARG A 13 -3.68 -6.86 8.14
N ARG A 14 -4.67 -7.72 8.33
CA ARG A 14 -6.06 -7.42 7.99
C ARG A 14 -6.55 -6.24 8.81
N ILE A 15 -7.09 -5.23 8.14
CA ILE A 15 -7.73 -4.07 8.78
C ILE A 15 -9.25 -4.19 8.62
N ASP A 16 -9.67 -4.65 7.45
CA ASP A 16 -11.05 -4.81 7.02
C ASP A 16 -11.14 -6.03 6.10
N ASP A 17 -12.35 -6.47 5.75
CA ASP A 17 -12.58 -7.62 4.88
C ASP A 17 -12.05 -7.37 3.46
N ARG A 18 -12.04 -6.09 3.03
CA ARG A 18 -11.51 -5.68 1.72
C ARG A 18 -10.18 -4.92 1.79
N PHE A 19 -9.62 -4.68 2.98
CA PHE A 19 -8.38 -3.92 3.12
C PHE A 19 -7.38 -4.52 4.10
N SER A 20 -6.15 -4.70 3.63
CA SER A 20 -5.00 -5.14 4.45
C SER A 20 -3.85 -4.16 4.34
N ALA A 21 -3.01 -4.14 5.38
CA ALA A 21 -1.81 -3.31 5.44
C ALA A 21 -0.56 -4.17 5.66
N THR A 22 0.56 -3.79 5.04
CA THR A 22 1.85 -4.43 5.27
C THR A 22 3.03 -3.45 5.25
N GLY A 23 4.20 -3.95 5.67
CA GLY A 23 5.48 -3.23 5.58
C GLY A 23 6.01 -3.20 4.15
N GLN A 24 7.29 -2.88 3.98
CA GLN A 24 7.86 -2.81 2.64
C GLN A 24 7.76 -4.15 1.90
N ILE A 25 7.12 -4.16 0.72
CA ILE A 25 7.12 -5.30 -0.22
C ILE A 25 8.22 -5.14 -1.26
N ARG A 26 8.69 -6.25 -1.81
CA ARG A 26 9.63 -6.31 -2.94
C ARG A 26 9.02 -7.09 -4.10
N PRO A 27 9.60 -7.01 -5.32
CA PRO A 27 9.12 -7.77 -6.46
C PRO A 27 8.98 -9.28 -6.17
N GLU A 28 9.94 -9.85 -5.44
CA GLU A 28 9.94 -11.27 -5.04
C GLU A 28 8.77 -11.67 -4.12
N ASP A 29 8.12 -10.72 -3.47
CA ASP A 29 7.00 -10.99 -2.56
C ASP A 29 5.65 -11.04 -3.30
N LEU A 30 5.59 -10.57 -4.55
CA LEU A 30 4.35 -10.46 -5.32
C LEU A 30 3.66 -11.79 -5.62
N PRO A 31 4.38 -12.92 -5.86
CA PRO A 31 3.73 -14.22 -5.93
C PRO A 31 2.91 -14.54 -4.68
N ALA A 32 3.49 -14.32 -3.49
CA ALA A 32 2.80 -14.57 -2.22
C ALA A 32 1.62 -13.60 -1.99
N VAL A 33 1.70 -12.38 -2.52
CA VAL A 33 0.61 -11.40 -2.49
C VAL A 33 -0.54 -11.84 -3.42
N ALA A 34 -0.23 -12.37 -4.60
CA ALA A 34 -1.24 -12.92 -5.52
C ALA A 34 -1.90 -14.18 -4.94
N GLU A 35 -1.11 -15.10 -4.38
CA GLU A 35 -1.61 -16.31 -3.70
C GLU A 35 -2.51 -15.98 -2.51
N ALA A 36 -2.24 -14.88 -1.80
CA ALA A 36 -3.09 -14.40 -0.72
C ALA A 36 -4.44 -13.82 -1.19
N GLY A 37 -4.69 -13.75 -2.50
CA GLY A 37 -5.96 -13.32 -3.09
C GLY A 37 -6.11 -11.80 -3.23
N PHE A 38 -5.05 -11.02 -3.04
CA PHE A 38 -5.09 -9.58 -3.28
C PHE A 38 -5.22 -9.28 -4.78
N ARG A 39 -5.92 -8.19 -5.11
CA ARG A 39 -6.11 -7.74 -6.50
C ARG A 39 -5.46 -6.40 -6.78
N VAL A 40 -5.55 -5.49 -5.82
CA VAL A 40 -5.04 -4.12 -5.96
C VAL A 40 -4.02 -3.84 -4.86
N LEU A 41 -2.88 -3.27 -5.25
CA LEU A 41 -1.79 -2.89 -4.35
C LEU A 41 -1.69 -1.37 -4.32
N VAL A 42 -1.60 -0.76 -3.14
CA VAL A 42 -1.46 0.69 -2.97
C VAL A 42 -0.17 1.04 -2.23
N CYS A 43 0.77 1.66 -2.94
CA CYS A 43 1.99 2.21 -2.35
C CYS A 43 1.75 3.63 -1.88
N ILE A 44 1.95 3.91 -0.59
CA ILE A 44 1.91 5.28 -0.08
C ILE A 44 3.29 5.86 0.25
N ARG A 45 4.36 5.12 -0.08
CA ARG A 45 5.75 5.53 0.15
C ARG A 45 6.22 6.43 -1.00
N ARG A 46 6.83 7.56 -0.69
CA ARG A 46 7.53 8.39 -1.69
C ARG A 46 8.72 7.61 -2.23
N ASP A 47 8.97 7.65 -3.54
CA ASP A 47 10.20 7.06 -4.10
C ASP A 47 11.43 7.86 -3.63
N GLY A 48 12.54 7.15 -3.38
CA GLY A 48 13.79 7.76 -2.92
C GLY A 48 13.82 8.11 -1.42
N GLU A 49 12.87 7.63 -0.62
CA GLU A 49 12.84 7.88 0.83
C GLU A 49 13.99 7.18 1.59
N ASP A 50 14.62 6.16 0.99
CA ASP A 50 15.70 5.37 1.60
C ASP A 50 16.61 4.77 0.52
N ARG A 51 17.90 4.58 0.84
CA ARG A 51 19.01 4.28 -0.11
C ARG A 51 18.91 2.94 -0.86
N GLY A 52 17.87 2.16 -0.63
CA GLY A 52 17.45 1.11 -1.56
C GLY A 52 16.05 0.62 -1.24
N GLN A 53 15.20 1.62 -1.05
CA GLN A 53 13.83 1.45 -1.45
C GLN A 53 13.78 0.92 -2.89
N PRO A 54 13.14 -0.24 -3.15
CA PRO A 54 12.83 -0.63 -4.52
C PRO A 54 11.92 0.43 -5.14
N GLN A 55 12.22 0.83 -6.38
CA GLN A 55 11.38 1.79 -7.10
C GLN A 55 9.97 1.22 -7.27
N PHE A 56 8.95 2.05 -7.06
CA PHE A 56 7.56 1.64 -7.28
C PHE A 56 7.38 1.05 -8.68
N ALA A 57 8.01 1.62 -9.70
CA ALA A 57 7.90 1.17 -11.09
C ALA A 57 8.30 -0.32 -11.26
N ALA A 58 9.37 -0.77 -10.58
CA ALA A 58 9.82 -2.16 -10.64
C ALA A 58 8.80 -3.11 -9.98
N ILE A 59 8.25 -2.72 -8.82
CA ILE A 59 7.21 -3.49 -8.14
C ILE A 59 5.94 -3.52 -9.00
N ALA A 60 5.55 -2.40 -9.61
CA ALA A 60 4.35 -2.30 -10.42
C ALA A 60 4.45 -3.14 -11.70
N ALA A 61 5.62 -3.17 -12.34
CA ALA A 61 5.86 -4.02 -13.51
C ALA A 61 5.72 -5.50 -13.16
N GLU A 62 6.33 -5.95 -12.07
CA GLU A 62 6.21 -7.33 -11.62
C GLU A 62 4.78 -7.64 -11.16
N ALA A 63 4.10 -6.71 -10.47
CA ALA A 63 2.73 -6.91 -9.99
C ALA A 63 1.78 -7.20 -11.16
N ARG A 64 1.94 -6.49 -12.28
CA ARG A 64 1.17 -6.72 -13.50
C ARG A 64 1.39 -8.12 -14.08
N ARG A 65 2.60 -8.68 -13.98
CA ARG A 65 2.89 -10.06 -14.44
C ARG A 65 2.13 -11.12 -13.64
N HIS A 66 1.81 -10.81 -12.37
CA HIS A 66 1.01 -11.66 -11.49
C HIS A 66 -0.50 -11.31 -11.52
N GLY A 67 -0.95 -10.47 -12.47
CA GLY A 67 -2.36 -10.06 -12.57
C GLY A 67 -2.81 -9.09 -11.46
N LEU A 68 -1.87 -8.42 -10.79
CA LEU A 68 -2.13 -7.45 -9.73
C LEU A 68 -2.09 -6.02 -10.28
N THR A 69 -3.01 -5.18 -9.81
CA THR A 69 -3.02 -3.75 -10.14
C THR A 69 -2.28 -2.95 -9.07
N ALA A 70 -1.11 -2.41 -9.39
CA ALA A 70 -0.38 -1.52 -8.49
C ALA A 70 -0.72 -0.04 -8.73
N ARG A 71 -1.01 0.70 -7.65
CA ARG A 71 -1.29 2.15 -7.64
C ARG A 71 -0.32 2.86 -6.71
N HIS A 72 0.21 3.99 -7.14
CA HIS A 72 1.10 4.84 -6.35
C HIS A 72 0.36 6.08 -5.86
N LEU A 73 0.27 6.23 -4.55
CA LEU A 73 -0.29 7.39 -3.87
C LEU A 73 0.72 7.93 -2.86
N PRO A 74 1.83 8.55 -3.30
CA PRO A 74 2.88 9.03 -2.42
C PRO A 74 2.29 9.98 -1.37
N SER A 75 2.18 9.51 -0.12
CA SER A 75 1.45 10.23 0.93
C SER A 75 2.32 11.25 1.64
N SER A 76 1.73 12.39 1.96
CA SER A 76 2.25 13.28 3.00
C SER A 76 1.79 12.77 4.38
N VAL A 77 2.48 13.20 5.44
CA VAL A 77 2.04 12.98 6.83
C VAL A 77 1.81 14.37 7.41
N PRO A 78 0.55 14.79 7.67
CA PRO A 78 -0.70 14.05 7.45
C PRO A 78 -1.10 13.90 5.96
N PRO A 79 -1.96 12.91 5.60
CA PRO A 79 -2.47 12.76 4.25
C PRO A 79 -3.42 13.90 3.87
N THR A 80 -3.36 14.33 2.62
CA THR A 80 -4.22 15.40 2.09
C THR A 80 -5.64 14.90 1.77
N PRO A 81 -6.65 15.78 1.74
CA PRO A 81 -8.01 15.40 1.32
C PRO A 81 -8.05 14.72 -0.06
N GLY A 82 -7.25 15.19 -1.01
CA GLY A 82 -7.12 14.59 -2.34
C GLY A 82 -6.57 13.16 -2.31
N GLN A 83 -5.60 12.88 -1.44
CA GLN A 83 -5.08 11.51 -1.23
C GLN A 83 -6.13 10.59 -0.59
N LEU A 84 -6.91 11.10 0.36
CA LEU A 84 -8.03 10.35 0.96
C LEU A 84 -9.10 10.03 -0.08
N ALA A 85 -9.47 11.00 -0.93
CA ALA A 85 -10.40 10.79 -2.03
C ALA A 85 -9.87 9.78 -3.06
N ALA A 86 -8.58 9.85 -3.39
CA ALA A 86 -7.95 8.89 -4.29
C ALA A 86 -7.97 7.46 -3.73
N LEU A 87 -7.66 7.28 -2.44
CA LEU A 87 -7.77 5.97 -1.79
C LEU A 87 -9.21 5.45 -1.79
N ARG A 88 -10.19 6.29 -1.45
CA ARG A 88 -11.62 5.92 -1.51
C ARG A 88 -12.03 5.45 -2.89
N ARG A 89 -11.60 6.16 -3.95
CA ARG A 89 -11.88 5.76 -5.33
C ARG A 89 -11.26 4.41 -5.67
N ILE A 90 -10.01 4.17 -5.30
CA ILE A 90 -9.36 2.86 -5.50
C ILE A 90 -10.14 1.75 -4.79
N LEU A 91 -10.57 1.98 -3.55
CA LEU A 91 -11.36 0.99 -2.80
C LEU A 91 -12.73 0.72 -3.44
N ALA A 92 -13.35 1.74 -4.03
CA ALA A 92 -14.63 1.61 -4.72
C ALA A 92 -14.51 0.90 -6.09
N GLU A 93 -13.43 1.17 -6.83
CA GLU A 93 -13.16 0.58 -8.15
C GLU A 93 -12.53 -0.83 -8.07
N ALA A 94 -11.98 -1.21 -6.92
CA ALA A 94 -11.28 -2.49 -6.78
C ALA A 94 -12.25 -3.68 -6.74
N ASP A 95 -12.21 -4.54 -7.76
CA ASP A 95 -12.90 -5.84 -7.79
C ASP A 95 -12.21 -6.92 -6.91
N GLY A 96 -11.83 -6.56 -5.69
CA GLY A 96 -11.29 -7.50 -4.71
C GLY A 96 -10.55 -6.85 -3.55
N PRO A 97 -9.85 -7.67 -2.74
CA PRO A 97 -9.08 -7.21 -1.60
C PRO A 97 -7.92 -6.29 -2.02
N VAL A 98 -7.79 -5.17 -1.32
CA VAL A 98 -6.74 -4.17 -1.53
C VAL A 98 -5.67 -4.30 -0.45
N LEU A 99 -4.40 -4.32 -0.87
CA LEU A 99 -3.24 -4.34 0.01
C LEU A 99 -2.50 -3.01 -0.05
N GLY A 100 -2.52 -2.25 1.05
CA GLY A 100 -1.72 -1.05 1.22
C GLY A 100 -0.36 -1.35 1.82
N TRP A 101 0.70 -0.66 1.36
CA TRP A 101 2.02 -0.77 1.98
C TRP A 101 2.76 0.57 2.11
N CYS A 102 3.65 0.62 3.10
CA CYS A 102 4.64 1.68 3.27
C CYS A 102 5.94 1.08 3.83
N ARG A 103 6.75 1.85 4.57
CA ARG A 103 7.92 1.29 5.27
C ARG A 103 7.53 0.24 6.33
N SER A 104 6.58 0.58 7.21
CA SER A 104 6.19 -0.25 8.37
C SER A 104 4.69 -0.63 8.39
N GLY A 105 3.90 -0.17 7.42
CA GLY A 105 2.45 -0.31 7.40
C GLY A 105 1.68 0.71 8.26
N ALA A 106 2.33 1.49 9.13
CA ALA A 106 1.63 2.44 10.01
C ALA A 106 0.92 3.56 9.25
N ARG A 107 1.62 4.21 8.30
CA ARG A 107 1.07 5.32 7.51
C ARG A 107 -0.17 4.91 6.70
N VAL A 108 -0.19 3.68 6.18
CA VAL A 108 -1.29 3.25 5.30
C VAL A 108 -2.53 2.90 6.10
N ARG A 109 -2.34 2.39 7.32
CA ARG A 109 -3.43 2.20 8.29
C ARG A 109 -4.03 3.53 8.73
N ALA A 110 -3.21 4.54 8.97
CA ALA A 110 -3.68 5.88 9.31
C ALA A 110 -4.47 6.51 8.16
N MET A 111 -3.95 6.43 6.92
CA MET A 111 -4.67 6.92 5.73
C MET A 111 -6.00 6.18 5.52
N TYR A 112 -6.02 4.85 5.67
CA TYR A 112 -7.25 4.07 5.57
C TYR A 112 -8.28 4.47 6.62
N ALA A 113 -7.86 4.59 7.90
CA ALA A 113 -8.76 5.00 8.97
C ALA A 113 -9.37 6.40 8.72
N LEU A 114 -8.58 7.34 8.18
CA LEU A 114 -9.07 8.67 7.79
C LEU A 114 -9.98 8.62 6.56
N ALA A 115 -9.72 7.72 5.61
CA ALA A 115 -10.58 7.50 4.46
C ALA A 115 -11.94 6.91 4.87
N CYS A 116 -11.98 5.96 5.81
CA CYS A 116 -13.22 5.35 6.29
C CYS A 116 -14.04 6.26 7.21
N ARG A 117 -13.40 7.18 7.95
CA ARG A 117 -14.07 8.11 8.88
C ARG A 117 -14.95 9.19 8.21
N GLY A 118 -15.13 9.17 6.89
CA GLY A 118 -15.80 10.24 6.15
C GLY A 118 -14.95 11.52 6.11
N PRO A 119 -15.40 12.60 5.45
CA PRO A 119 -14.70 13.88 5.50
C PRO A 119 -14.65 14.36 6.96
N VAL A 120 -13.44 14.61 7.48
CA VAL A 120 -13.28 15.44 8.66
C VAL A 120 -13.74 16.83 8.24
N SER A 121 -14.99 17.19 8.59
CA SER A 121 -15.41 18.59 8.58
C SER A 121 -14.42 19.33 9.47
N GLY A 122 -13.53 20.10 8.84
CA GLY A 122 -12.59 20.93 9.58
C GLY A 122 -13.40 21.83 10.49
N ARG A 123 -13.18 21.74 11.80
CA ARG A 123 -13.62 22.80 12.69
C ARG A 123 -12.79 24.04 12.33
N ALA A 124 -13.51 25.09 11.95
CA ALA A 124 -13.07 26.46 11.84
C ALA A 124 -12.41 26.94 13.14
#